data_AF-A0A6C0DZW4-F1
#
_entry.id   AF-A0A6C0DZW4-F1
#
_cell.length_a   1.000
_cell.length_b   1.000
_cell.length_c   1.000
_cell.angle_alpha   90.00
_cell.angle_beta   90.00
_cell.angle_gamma   90.00
#
_symmetry.space_group_name_H-M   'P 1'
#
loop_
_entity.id
_entity.type
_entity.pdbx_description
1 polymer ?
#
loop_
_entity_poly.entity_id
_entity_poly.type
_entity_poly.pdbx_seq_one_letter_code
_entity_poly.pdbx_strand_id
1 'polypeptide(L)'
;MSNIIIKHDIDKIFSCQTDNVYLIPELEKYYVSTGKKEMNVLKDLMYSMVQVYKSCNNGTNLGDTNMKNIIRENLNKINNKNYQDVLNILQGLNYSSGEHYKVLSSELILKSMNDIMAYKSHDSNSNNMKTPSELYVDIIIHFSNFKIMSEGKEVKFKSVFLNLCNEYFTALTNSNEKMDKHNPHRVSNYKGLMNLIGMLFVNNIVDDKIIKFCCSKILNLVLYSKLEQDESDNYYLGYERLLNVILCVLEKDKNSNSVLDIFKDFNSKISVSIDVENKYKPLRMSAIILHKQNLKRIGEL
;
A
#
# COMPACT_ATOMS: atom_id res chain seq x y z
N MET A 1 22.06 21.13 28.17
CA MET A 1 21.45 20.07 29.01
C MET A 1 22.31 18.84 28.89
N SER A 2 22.84 18.34 29.99
CA SER A 2 23.57 17.07 30.04
C SER A 2 22.57 15.92 29.88
N ASN A 3 22.85 14.98 28.98
CA ASN A 3 22.04 13.76 28.83
C ASN A 3 22.26 12.88 30.08
N ILE A 4 21.25 12.81 30.95
CA ILE A 4 21.26 11.89 32.09
C ILE A 4 20.81 10.53 31.59
N ILE A 5 21.74 9.57 31.59
CA ILE A 5 21.47 8.18 31.21
C ILE A 5 21.15 7.41 32.49
N ILE A 6 19.94 6.86 32.57
CA ILE A 6 19.50 6.02 33.69
C ILE A 6 19.70 4.55 33.28
N LYS A 7 20.62 3.83 33.93
CA LYS A 7 20.87 2.40 33.73
C LYS A 7 20.54 1.63 34.99
N HIS A 8 19.31 1.11 35.08
CA HIS A 8 18.86 0.33 36.23
C HIS A 8 18.03 -0.87 35.82
N ASP A 9 17.97 -1.83 36.75
CA ASP A 9 17.08 -2.99 36.66
C ASP A 9 15.62 -2.52 36.69
N ILE A 10 14.79 -3.07 35.80
CA ILE A 10 13.37 -2.76 35.71
C ILE A 10 12.69 -3.03 37.05
N ASP A 11 12.99 -4.16 37.71
CA ASP A 11 12.33 -4.53 38.96
C ASP A 11 12.61 -3.51 40.09
N LYS A 12 13.79 -2.85 40.05
CA LYS A 12 14.16 -1.78 40.99
C LYS A 12 13.44 -0.46 40.72
N ILE A 13 13.01 -0.21 39.48
CA ILE A 13 12.22 0.97 39.13
C ILE A 13 10.76 0.75 39.49
N PHE A 14 10.25 -0.47 39.32
CA PHE A 14 8.89 -0.84 39.73
C PHE A 14 8.73 -0.85 41.26
N SER A 15 9.77 -1.19 42.03
CA SER A 15 9.71 -1.14 43.50
C SER A 15 9.59 0.28 44.08
N CYS A 16 9.93 1.33 43.31
CA CYS A 16 9.69 2.72 43.70
C CYS A 16 8.18 3.11 43.72
N GLN A 17 7.26 2.20 43.38
CA GLN A 17 5.81 2.42 43.47
C GLN A 17 5.25 2.40 44.88
N THR A 18 5.92 1.72 45.81
CA THR A 18 5.42 1.57 47.18
C THR A 18 5.85 2.75 48.04
N ASP A 19 4.91 3.33 48.78
CA ASP A 19 5.20 4.40 49.74
C ASP A 19 6.37 3.96 50.65
N ASN A 20 7.41 4.81 50.75
CA ASN A 20 8.67 4.64 51.51
C ASN A 20 9.87 3.95 50.84
N VAL A 21 9.95 3.84 49.51
CA VAL A 21 11.19 3.40 48.83
C VAL A 21 11.98 4.61 48.32
N TYR A 22 13.26 4.70 48.70
CA TYR A 22 14.17 5.75 48.22
C TYR A 22 14.26 5.74 46.69
N LEU A 23 14.12 6.92 46.07
CA LEU A 23 14.35 7.09 44.64
C LEU A 23 15.80 6.72 44.30
N ILE A 24 16.00 6.08 43.15
CA ILE A 24 17.34 5.76 42.69
C ILE A 24 18.08 7.06 42.33
N PRO A 25 19.36 7.27 42.70
CA PRO A 25 20.04 8.56 42.60
C PRO A 25 20.04 9.21 41.21
N GLU A 26 20.02 8.42 40.13
CA GLU A 26 19.95 8.90 38.76
C GLU A 26 18.57 9.45 38.40
N LEU A 27 17.49 8.88 38.97
CA LEU A 27 16.13 9.40 38.85
C LEU A 27 15.97 10.70 39.64
N GLU A 28 16.61 10.80 40.80
CA GLU A 28 16.65 12.03 41.60
C GLU A 28 17.40 13.15 40.85
N LYS A 29 18.56 12.85 40.24
CA LYS A 29 19.27 13.80 39.37
C LYS A 29 18.44 14.23 38.17
N TYR A 30 17.71 13.29 37.56
CA TYR A 30 16.80 13.59 36.45
C TYR A 30 15.63 14.47 36.88
N TYR A 31 15.05 14.20 38.06
CA TYR A 31 14.02 15.01 38.70
C TYR A 31 14.47 16.47 38.90
N VAL A 32 15.63 16.66 39.53
CA VAL A 32 16.20 18.00 39.76
C VAL A 32 16.46 18.73 38.44
N SER A 33 16.89 18.00 37.40
CA SER A 33 17.19 18.60 36.09
C SER A 33 15.96 18.98 35.26
N THR A 34 14.80 18.36 35.50
CA THR A 34 13.59 18.53 34.67
C THR A 34 12.49 19.38 35.31
N GLY A 35 12.58 19.65 36.62
CA GLY A 35 11.59 20.46 37.36
C GLY A 35 10.18 19.84 37.43
N LYS A 36 10.03 18.57 37.02
CA LYS A 36 8.76 17.83 37.05
C LYS A 36 8.59 17.12 38.40
N LYS A 37 7.36 17.03 38.93
CA LYS A 37 7.06 16.26 40.16
C LYS A 37 7.40 14.76 40.00
N GLU A 38 7.96 14.15 41.04
CA GLU A 38 8.48 12.76 41.06
C GLU A 38 7.47 11.73 40.50
N MET A 39 6.21 11.82 40.93
CA MET A 39 5.12 10.93 40.49
C MET A 39 4.80 11.01 38.99
N ASN A 40 5.01 12.16 38.33
CA ASN A 40 4.73 12.31 36.90
C ASN A 40 5.83 11.68 36.05
N VAL A 41 7.09 11.85 36.46
CA VAL A 41 8.25 11.26 35.80
C VAL A 41 8.23 9.74 35.93
N LEU A 42 7.91 9.23 37.13
CA LEU A 42 7.77 7.80 37.37
C LEU A 42 6.68 7.20 36.47
N LYS A 43 5.52 7.86 36.35
CA LYS A 43 4.45 7.43 35.44
C LYS A 43 4.88 7.39 33.97
N ASP A 44 5.57 8.43 33.48
CA ASP A 44 6.05 8.50 32.08
C ASP A 44 7.06 7.38 31.76
N LEU A 45 8.01 7.13 32.67
CA LEU A 45 8.99 6.06 32.57
C LEU A 45 8.34 4.69 32.64
N MET A 46 7.44 4.47 33.59
CA MET A 46 6.72 3.21 33.75
C MET A 46 5.83 2.91 32.57
N TYR A 47 5.14 3.91 32.00
CA TYR A 47 4.37 3.72 30.78
C TYR A 47 5.28 3.21 29.65
N SER A 48 6.42 3.87 29.45
CA SER A 48 7.41 3.46 28.44
C SER A 48 7.95 2.05 28.70
N MET A 49 8.20 1.68 29.96
CA MET A 49 8.70 0.36 30.35
C MET A 49 7.66 -0.76 30.26
N VAL A 50 6.41 -0.50 30.63
CA VAL A 50 5.29 -1.45 30.46
C VAL A 50 5.08 -1.75 28.98
N GLN A 51 5.23 -0.74 28.13
CA GLN A 51 5.21 -0.93 26.69
C GLN A 51 6.37 -1.84 26.26
N VAL A 52 7.62 -1.55 26.69
CA VAL A 52 8.82 -2.38 26.40
C VAL A 52 8.64 -3.82 26.87
N TYR A 53 8.09 -4.03 28.06
CA TYR A 53 7.83 -5.34 28.61
C TYR A 53 6.79 -6.13 27.80
N LYS A 54 5.66 -5.49 27.42
CA LYS A 54 4.65 -6.10 26.54
C LYS A 54 5.21 -6.42 25.15
N SER A 55 6.10 -5.57 24.65
CA SER A 55 6.82 -5.72 23.39
C SER A 55 7.78 -6.91 23.39
N CYS A 56 8.57 -7.07 24.46
CA CYS A 56 9.43 -8.22 24.66
C CYS A 56 8.64 -9.53 24.83
N ASN A 57 7.55 -9.52 25.60
CA ASN A 57 6.74 -10.72 25.83
C ASN A 57 5.94 -11.17 24.59
N ASN A 58 5.59 -10.26 23.69
CA ASN A 58 4.84 -10.57 22.47
C ASN A 58 5.73 -10.70 21.22
N GLY A 59 7.05 -10.54 21.34
CA GLY A 59 7.99 -10.57 20.20
C GLY A 59 7.80 -9.43 19.19
N THR A 60 7.01 -8.40 19.51
CA THR A 60 6.75 -7.23 18.66
C THR A 60 7.64 -6.08 19.06
N ASN A 61 8.55 -5.63 18.19
CA ASN A 61 9.38 -4.44 18.43
C ASN A 61 8.52 -3.15 18.49
N LEU A 62 8.63 -2.38 19.57
CA LEU A 62 7.92 -1.10 19.73
C LEU A 62 8.30 -0.05 18.72
N GLY A 63 9.57 -0.03 18.29
CA GLY A 63 10.03 0.87 17.26
C GLY A 63 9.18 0.71 16.00
N ASP A 64 8.96 -0.54 15.60
CA ASP A 64 8.21 -0.91 14.40
C ASP A 64 6.72 -0.58 14.56
N THR A 65 6.15 -0.82 15.74
CA THR A 65 4.76 -0.47 16.06
C THR A 65 4.53 1.03 16.01
N ASN A 66 5.44 1.80 16.62
CA ASN A 66 5.38 3.26 16.61
C ASN A 66 5.55 3.81 15.19
N MET A 67 6.53 3.30 14.45
CA MET A 67 6.76 3.65 13.05
C MET A 67 5.51 3.41 12.20
N LYS A 68 4.88 2.24 12.34
CA LYS A 68 3.63 1.90 11.65
C LYS A 68 2.51 2.89 11.97
N ASN A 69 2.35 3.26 13.24
CA ASN A 69 1.32 4.21 13.66
C ASN A 69 1.57 5.60 13.07
N ILE A 70 2.82 6.09 13.10
CA ILE A 70 3.21 7.37 12.51
C ILE A 70 2.93 7.36 11.00
N ILE A 71 3.34 6.30 10.28
CA ILE A 71 3.06 6.17 8.85
C ILE A 71 1.56 6.24 8.58
N ARG A 72 0.78 5.41 9.28
CA ARG A 72 -0.67 5.32 9.08
C ARG A 72 -1.38 6.64 9.37
N GLU A 73 -1.02 7.32 10.45
CA GLU A 73 -1.64 8.60 10.82
C GLU A 73 -1.37 9.67 9.76
N ASN A 74 -0.13 9.76 9.28
CA ASN A 74 0.23 10.73 8.25
C ASN A 74 -0.44 10.43 6.91
N LEU A 75 -0.46 9.15 6.49
CA LEU A 75 -1.16 8.75 5.27
C LEU A 75 -2.67 8.95 5.35
N ASN A 76 -3.30 8.82 6.53
CA ASN A 76 -4.72 9.11 6.73
C ASN A 76 -5.09 10.58 6.54
N LYS A 77 -4.15 11.49 6.83
CA LYS A 77 -4.38 12.95 6.81
C LYS A 77 -3.84 13.61 5.54
N ILE A 78 -3.22 12.84 4.64
CA ILE A 78 -2.55 13.38 3.47
C ILE A 78 -3.55 14.05 2.52
N ASN A 79 -3.16 15.21 2.01
CA ASN A 79 -3.87 15.96 0.99
C ASN A 79 -2.88 16.90 0.27
N ASN A 80 -3.34 17.58 -0.77
CA ASN A 80 -2.49 18.47 -1.56
C ASN A 80 -1.82 19.59 -0.75
N LYS A 81 -2.40 20.03 0.37
CA LYS A 81 -1.84 21.14 1.18
C LYS A 81 -0.71 20.69 2.09
N ASN A 82 -0.77 19.49 2.65
CA ASN A 82 0.20 18.98 3.62
C ASN A 82 1.10 17.86 3.07
N TYR A 83 1.03 17.59 1.76
CA TYR A 83 1.80 16.52 1.11
C TYR A 83 3.30 16.60 1.44
N GLN A 84 3.91 17.79 1.35
CA GLN A 84 5.34 17.96 1.61
C GLN A 84 5.69 17.70 3.09
N ASP A 85 4.85 18.16 4.02
CA ASP A 85 5.06 17.91 5.45
C ASP A 85 5.00 16.40 5.76
N VAL A 86 4.01 15.72 5.19
CA VAL A 86 3.87 14.27 5.31
C VAL A 86 5.08 13.55 4.70
N LEU A 87 5.53 13.95 3.51
CA LEU A 87 6.70 13.35 2.86
C LEU A 87 7.95 13.51 3.73
N ASN A 88 8.21 14.71 4.25
CA ASN A 88 9.35 15.00 5.12
C ASN A 88 9.31 14.16 6.41
N ILE A 89 8.13 14.01 7.03
CA ILE A 89 7.95 13.15 8.21
C ILE A 89 8.29 11.70 7.87
N LEU A 90 7.77 11.18 6.76
CA LEU A 90 8.02 9.80 6.34
C LEU A 90 9.51 9.58 6.06
N GLN A 91 10.18 10.50 5.36
CA GLN A 91 11.62 10.41 5.08
C GLN A 91 12.47 10.47 6.35
N GLY A 92 12.02 11.22 7.37
CA GLY A 92 12.70 11.35 8.66
C GLY A 92 12.62 10.11 9.55
N LEU A 93 11.85 9.08 9.16
CA LEU A 93 11.78 7.82 9.90
C LEU A 93 13.08 7.01 9.72
N ASN A 94 13.45 6.26 10.76
CA ASN A 94 14.69 5.49 10.76
C ASN A 94 14.53 4.12 10.07
N TYR A 95 14.73 4.06 8.76
CA TYR A 95 14.70 2.82 7.98
C TYR A 95 16.02 2.04 8.11
N SER A 96 16.13 1.15 9.10
CA SER A 96 17.31 0.29 9.28
C SER A 96 17.19 -1.15 8.76
N SER A 97 16.02 -1.60 8.32
CA SER A 97 15.78 -2.99 7.91
C SER A 97 14.79 -3.11 6.75
N GLY A 98 14.80 -4.25 6.05
CA GLY A 98 13.81 -4.54 5.01
C GLY A 98 12.37 -4.58 5.56
N GLU A 99 12.20 -4.96 6.83
CA GLU A 99 10.90 -4.94 7.50
C GLU A 99 10.33 -3.53 7.63
N HIS A 100 11.16 -2.50 7.87
CA HIS A 100 10.70 -1.12 7.86
C HIS A 100 10.18 -0.67 6.49
N TYR A 101 10.83 -1.10 5.41
CA TYR A 101 10.30 -0.89 4.05
C TYR A 101 9.01 -1.67 3.80
N LYS A 102 8.87 -2.88 4.34
CA LYS A 102 7.60 -3.62 4.26
C LYS A 102 6.48 -2.90 5.00
N VAL A 103 6.73 -2.28 6.16
CA VAL A 103 5.72 -1.51 6.89
C VAL A 103 5.22 -0.33 6.05
N LEU A 104 6.12 0.49 5.51
CA LEU A 104 5.74 1.62 4.65
C LEU A 104 5.00 1.12 3.40
N SER A 105 5.53 0.10 2.73
CA SER A 105 4.93 -0.48 1.52
C SER A 105 3.53 -1.01 1.79
N SER A 106 3.33 -1.73 2.90
CA SER A 106 2.03 -2.28 3.29
C SER A 106 1.00 -1.18 3.49
N GLU A 107 1.34 -0.12 4.23
CA GLU A 107 0.38 0.96 4.46
C GLU A 107 0.07 1.74 3.18
N LEU A 108 1.05 1.99 2.30
CA LEU A 108 0.81 2.63 0.99
C LEU A 108 -0.10 1.78 0.09
N ILE A 109 0.15 0.47 0.02
CA ILE A 109 -0.68 -0.45 -0.76
C ILE A 109 -2.10 -0.51 -0.18
N LEU A 110 -2.24 -0.72 1.13
CA LEU A 110 -3.54 -0.77 1.80
C LEU A 110 -4.33 0.53 1.64
N LYS A 111 -3.67 1.68 1.69
CA LYS A 111 -4.32 2.98 1.46
C LYS A 111 -4.80 3.12 0.02
N SER A 112 -3.98 2.74 -0.94
CA SER A 112 -4.34 2.75 -2.36
C SER A 112 -5.46 1.76 -2.69
N MET A 113 -5.49 0.58 -2.05
CA MET A 113 -6.55 -0.41 -2.23
C MET A 113 -7.91 0.06 -1.70
N ASN A 114 -7.91 0.84 -0.62
CA ASN A 114 -9.13 1.38 -0.02
C ASN A 114 -9.62 2.66 -0.74
N ASP A 115 -8.79 3.27 -1.59
CA ASP A 115 -9.17 4.45 -2.35
C ASP A 115 -9.65 4.05 -3.75
N ILE A 116 -10.98 3.99 -3.90
CA ILE A 116 -11.63 3.61 -5.17
C ILE A 116 -11.67 4.80 -6.14
N MET A 117 -11.32 6.01 -5.68
CA MET A 117 -11.34 7.19 -6.54
C MET A 117 -10.31 7.01 -7.66
N ALA A 118 -10.81 7.04 -8.90
CA ALA A 118 -9.99 6.86 -10.08
C ALA A 118 -8.97 8.00 -10.22
N TYR A 119 -7.88 7.71 -10.92
CA TYR A 119 -6.98 8.70 -11.48
C TYR A 119 -7.81 9.81 -12.15
N LYS A 120 -7.73 11.04 -11.64
CA LYS A 120 -8.35 12.17 -12.33
C LYS A 120 -7.53 12.39 -13.60
N SER A 121 -8.12 12.11 -14.76
CA SER A 121 -7.55 12.65 -15.99
C SER A 121 -7.31 14.15 -15.78
N HIS A 122 -6.17 14.64 -16.25
CA HIS A 122 -5.74 16.05 -16.14
C HIS A 122 -6.73 17.09 -16.71
N ASP A 123 -7.95 16.71 -17.12
CA ASP A 123 -8.93 17.56 -17.81
C ASP A 123 -9.97 18.19 -16.86
N SER A 124 -9.81 18.04 -15.54
CA SER A 124 -10.53 18.89 -14.61
C SER A 124 -9.73 20.19 -14.41
N ASN A 125 -10.30 21.31 -14.89
CA ASN A 125 -9.87 22.71 -14.70
C ASN A 125 -9.73 23.15 -13.22
N SER A 126 -9.45 22.24 -12.30
CA SER A 126 -9.18 22.48 -10.88
C SER A 126 -7.69 22.32 -10.60
N ASN A 127 -6.92 23.40 -10.78
CA ASN A 127 -5.62 23.68 -10.16
C ASN A 127 -4.85 22.46 -9.60
N ASN A 128 -4.14 21.67 -10.43
CA ASN A 128 -3.14 20.67 -9.99
C ASN A 128 -3.50 19.78 -8.77
N MET A 129 -4.79 19.56 -8.47
CA MET A 129 -5.19 18.84 -7.26
C MET A 129 -5.17 17.34 -7.50
N LYS A 130 -4.16 16.67 -6.95
CA LYS A 130 -4.03 15.21 -6.97
C LYS A 130 -5.05 14.54 -6.05
N THR A 131 -5.54 13.39 -6.47
CA THR A 131 -6.28 12.44 -5.63
C THR A 131 -5.38 11.85 -4.54
N PRO A 132 -5.94 11.33 -3.43
CA PRO A 132 -5.13 10.65 -2.41
C PRO A 132 -4.30 9.50 -3.00
N SER A 133 -4.90 8.70 -3.89
CA SER A 133 -4.21 7.67 -4.69
C SER A 133 -2.96 8.17 -5.42
N GLU A 134 -3.05 9.31 -6.11
CA GLU A 134 -1.90 9.93 -6.77
C GLU A 134 -0.84 10.41 -5.76
N LEU A 135 -1.26 10.95 -4.61
CA LEU A 135 -0.33 11.36 -3.54
C LEU A 135 0.43 10.16 -2.95
N TYR A 136 -0.24 9.01 -2.78
CA TYR A 136 0.42 7.78 -2.35
C TYR A 136 1.44 7.29 -3.39
N VAL A 137 1.10 7.37 -4.68
CA VAL A 137 2.01 7.02 -5.78
C VAL A 137 3.21 7.96 -5.82
N ASP A 138 3.04 9.26 -5.60
CA ASP A 138 4.17 10.18 -5.51
C ASP A 138 5.15 9.79 -4.39
N ILE A 139 4.63 9.37 -3.22
CA ILE A 139 5.48 8.84 -2.13
C ILE A 139 6.22 7.58 -2.60
N ILE A 140 5.54 6.65 -3.29
CA ILE A 140 6.16 5.43 -3.83
C ILE A 140 7.29 5.78 -4.80
N ILE A 141 7.06 6.72 -5.72
CA ILE A 141 8.06 7.20 -6.69
C ILE A 141 9.26 7.78 -5.93
N HIS A 142 9.00 8.63 -4.94
CA HIS A 142 10.04 9.25 -4.14
C HIS A 142 10.93 8.20 -3.46
N PHE A 143 10.32 7.24 -2.77
CA PHE A 143 11.04 6.18 -2.06
C PHE A 143 11.63 5.12 -3.00
N SER A 144 11.22 5.02 -4.26
CA SER A 144 11.70 3.98 -5.19
C SER A 144 13.21 3.99 -5.41
N ASN A 145 13.86 5.13 -5.22
CA ASN A 145 15.30 5.27 -5.33
C ASN A 145 16.06 5.00 -4.02
N PHE A 146 15.34 4.78 -2.91
CA PHE A 146 15.92 4.61 -1.59
C PHE A 146 16.44 3.19 -1.39
N LYS A 147 17.57 3.08 -0.70
CA LYS A 147 18.24 1.82 -0.40
C LYS A 147 18.90 1.88 0.97
N ILE A 148 18.92 0.74 1.65
CA ILE A 148 19.55 0.57 2.95
C ILE A 148 20.48 -0.63 2.90
N MET A 149 21.44 -0.67 3.83
CA MET A 149 22.27 -1.85 4.06
C MET A 149 21.70 -2.60 5.26
N SER A 150 21.25 -3.84 5.03
CA SER A 150 20.73 -4.72 6.08
C SER A 150 21.47 -6.06 5.99
N GLU A 151 22.13 -6.46 7.08
CA GLU A 151 22.90 -7.71 7.15
C GLU A 151 23.94 -7.85 6.01
N GLY A 152 24.58 -6.73 5.64
CA GLY A 152 25.57 -6.71 4.55
C GLY A 152 25.00 -6.80 3.13
N LYS A 153 23.66 -6.83 2.97
CA LYS A 153 22.98 -6.82 1.68
C LYS A 153 22.30 -5.47 1.42
N GLU A 154 22.36 -5.02 0.17
CA GLU A 154 21.61 -3.84 -0.28
C GLU A 154 20.13 -4.21 -0.42
N VAL A 155 19.27 -3.53 0.33
CA VAL A 155 17.81 -3.68 0.24
C VAL A 155 17.24 -2.41 -0.36
N LYS A 156 16.60 -2.53 -1.54
CA LYS A 156 15.95 -1.43 -2.25
C LYS A 156 14.47 -1.37 -1.90
N PHE A 157 13.95 -0.18 -1.62
CA PHE A 157 12.53 0.00 -1.33
C PHE A 157 11.66 -0.50 -2.48
N LYS A 158 11.99 -0.13 -3.73
CA LYS A 158 11.26 -0.57 -4.93
C LYS A 158 11.12 -2.09 -5.01
N SER A 159 12.18 -2.84 -4.68
CA SER A 159 12.15 -4.31 -4.68
C SER A 159 11.20 -4.86 -3.61
N VAL A 160 11.27 -4.32 -2.38
CA VAL A 160 10.38 -4.72 -1.28
C VAL A 160 8.92 -4.40 -1.60
N PHE A 161 8.67 -3.20 -2.11
CA PHE A 161 7.34 -2.73 -2.49
C PHE A 161 6.72 -3.61 -3.59
N LEU A 162 7.44 -3.88 -4.67
CA LEU A 162 6.93 -4.70 -5.79
C LEU A 162 6.69 -6.16 -5.39
N ASN A 163 7.56 -6.74 -4.53
CA ASN A 163 7.33 -8.07 -3.98
C ASN A 163 6.02 -8.11 -3.19
N LEU A 164 5.79 -7.12 -2.33
CA LEU A 164 4.58 -7.03 -1.54
C LEU A 164 3.33 -6.77 -2.40
N CYS A 165 3.42 -5.92 -3.43
CA CYS A 165 2.35 -5.76 -4.42
C CYS A 165 1.99 -7.10 -5.08
N ASN A 166 2.99 -7.92 -5.43
CA ASN A 166 2.75 -9.23 -6.01
C ASN A 166 2.10 -10.21 -5.01
N GLU A 167 2.47 -10.15 -3.73
CA GLU A 167 1.80 -10.91 -2.65
C GLU A 167 0.32 -10.56 -2.55
N TYR A 168 -0.01 -9.26 -2.47
CA TYR A 168 -1.40 -8.79 -2.47
C TYR A 168 -2.16 -9.18 -3.75
N PHE A 169 -1.55 -9.01 -4.91
CA PHE A 169 -2.15 -9.39 -6.19
C PHE A 169 -2.43 -10.89 -6.25
N THR A 170 -1.46 -11.73 -5.86
CA THR A 170 -1.60 -13.18 -5.84
C THR A 170 -2.69 -13.63 -4.87
N ALA A 171 -2.77 -13.03 -3.69
CA ALA A 171 -3.83 -13.30 -2.73
C ALA A 171 -5.21 -12.93 -3.30
N LEU A 172 -5.36 -11.72 -3.84
CA LEU A 172 -6.63 -11.24 -4.38
C LEU A 172 -7.07 -11.94 -5.67
N THR A 173 -6.15 -12.63 -6.36
CA THR A 173 -6.39 -13.40 -7.58
C THR A 173 -6.32 -14.91 -7.37
N ASN A 174 -6.38 -15.36 -6.12
CA ASN A 174 -6.49 -16.77 -5.76
C ASN A 174 -7.90 -17.29 -6.09
N SER A 175 -8.02 -18.18 -7.09
CA SER A 175 -9.30 -18.78 -7.49
C SER A 175 -9.96 -19.65 -6.42
N ASN A 176 -9.23 -20.05 -5.38
CA ASN A 176 -9.76 -20.84 -4.27
C ASN A 176 -10.45 -19.96 -3.21
N GLU A 177 -10.27 -18.63 -3.28
CA GLU A 177 -10.83 -17.68 -2.33
C GLU A 177 -11.88 -16.83 -3.03
N LYS A 178 -13.14 -16.93 -2.58
CA LYS A 178 -14.23 -16.11 -3.13
C LYS A 178 -14.05 -14.63 -2.79
N MET A 179 -14.37 -13.74 -3.72
CA MET A 179 -14.35 -12.30 -3.53
C MET A 179 -15.43 -11.84 -2.53
N ASP A 180 -16.68 -12.28 -2.66
CA ASP A 180 -17.78 -11.67 -1.91
C ASP A 180 -18.20 -12.44 -0.63
N LYS A 181 -17.96 -13.75 -0.53
CA LYS A 181 -18.66 -14.58 0.47
C LYS A 181 -18.21 -14.35 1.93
N HIS A 182 -16.99 -13.85 2.17
CA HIS A 182 -16.42 -13.71 3.52
C HIS A 182 -15.62 -12.42 3.76
N ASN A 183 -15.51 -11.53 2.77
CA ASN A 183 -14.77 -10.28 2.91
C ASN A 183 -15.38 -9.20 1.99
N PRO A 184 -16.34 -8.39 2.48
CA PRO A 184 -17.08 -7.45 1.65
C PRO A 184 -16.20 -6.35 1.01
N HIS A 185 -14.96 -6.19 1.49
CA HIS A 185 -14.02 -5.22 0.94
C HIS A 185 -13.10 -5.81 -0.13
N ARG A 186 -13.08 -7.14 -0.32
CA ARG A 186 -12.11 -7.81 -1.21
C ARG A 186 -12.25 -7.40 -2.67
N VAL A 187 -13.48 -7.27 -3.18
CA VAL A 187 -13.74 -6.76 -4.54
C VAL A 187 -13.21 -5.35 -4.70
N SER A 188 -13.55 -4.45 -3.76
CA SER A 188 -13.12 -3.05 -3.78
C SER A 188 -11.60 -2.94 -3.70
N ASN A 189 -10.99 -3.71 -2.81
CA ASN A 189 -9.56 -3.80 -2.61
C ASN A 189 -8.82 -4.30 -3.85
N TYR A 190 -9.36 -5.30 -4.54
CA TYR A 190 -8.84 -5.77 -5.82
C TYR A 190 -8.90 -4.66 -6.87
N LYS A 191 -10.05 -3.99 -7.02
CA LYS A 191 -10.21 -2.87 -7.97
C LYS A 191 -9.25 -1.70 -7.66
N GLY A 192 -9.08 -1.35 -6.38
CA GLY A 192 -8.11 -0.34 -5.94
C GLY A 192 -6.66 -0.76 -6.20
N LEU A 193 -6.32 -2.04 -6.02
CA LEU A 193 -4.99 -2.55 -6.39
C LEU A 193 -4.76 -2.45 -7.91
N MET A 194 -5.77 -2.73 -8.74
CA MET A 194 -5.64 -2.61 -10.19
C MET A 194 -5.45 -1.16 -10.64
N ASN A 195 -6.13 -0.19 -10.00
CA ASN A 195 -5.85 1.24 -10.19
C ASN A 195 -4.39 1.56 -9.83
N LEU A 196 -3.91 1.08 -8.67
CA LEU A 196 -2.53 1.30 -8.23
C LEU A 196 -1.53 0.76 -9.26
N ILE A 197 -1.70 -0.46 -9.74
CA ILE A 197 -0.82 -1.07 -10.76
C ILE A 197 -0.80 -0.20 -12.04
N GLY A 198 -1.95 0.31 -12.48
CA GLY A 198 -2.03 1.23 -13.62
C GLY A 198 -1.25 2.51 -13.38
N MET A 199 -1.38 3.13 -12.21
CA MET A 199 -0.63 4.34 -11.87
C MET A 199 0.87 4.07 -11.76
N LEU A 200 1.27 2.93 -11.21
CA LEU A 200 2.67 2.52 -11.15
C LEU A 200 3.27 2.34 -12.55
N PHE A 201 2.49 1.85 -13.52
CA PHE A 201 2.91 1.69 -14.90
C PHE A 201 3.12 3.05 -15.57
N VAL A 202 2.12 3.93 -15.47
CA VAL A 202 2.17 5.29 -16.00
C VAL A 202 3.36 6.09 -15.45
N ASN A 203 3.76 5.81 -14.20
CA ASN A 203 4.90 6.45 -13.56
C ASN A 203 6.22 5.66 -13.71
N ASN A 204 6.30 4.70 -14.62
CA ASN A 204 7.50 3.89 -14.91
C ASN A 204 8.08 3.13 -13.70
N ILE A 205 7.24 2.83 -12.70
CA ILE A 205 7.62 1.99 -11.56
C ILE A 205 7.55 0.51 -11.96
N VAL A 206 6.54 0.12 -12.73
CA VAL A 206 6.40 -1.22 -13.32
C VAL A 206 6.49 -1.18 -14.84
N ASP A 207 6.90 -2.29 -15.46
CA ASP A 207 7.06 -2.41 -16.91
C ASP A 207 5.94 -3.23 -17.57
N ASP A 208 6.00 -3.34 -18.90
CA ASP A 208 5.05 -4.12 -19.70
C ASP A 208 4.95 -5.58 -19.28
N LYS A 209 6.02 -6.16 -18.71
CA LYS A 209 6.03 -7.57 -18.29
C LYS A 209 5.08 -7.78 -17.12
N ILE A 210 5.05 -6.83 -16.18
CA ILE A 210 4.12 -6.85 -15.05
C ILE A 210 2.67 -6.69 -15.55
N ILE A 211 2.42 -5.76 -16.48
CA ILE A 211 1.09 -5.59 -17.08
C ILE A 211 0.62 -6.85 -17.81
N LYS A 212 1.51 -7.46 -18.61
CA LYS A 212 1.23 -8.73 -19.30
C LYS A 212 0.92 -9.86 -18.33
N PHE A 213 1.67 -9.96 -17.23
CA PHE A 213 1.42 -10.94 -16.18
C PHE A 213 0.03 -10.76 -15.55
N CYS A 214 -0.31 -9.53 -15.15
CA CYS A 214 -1.62 -9.21 -14.60
C CYS A 214 -2.75 -9.57 -15.59
N CYS A 215 -2.65 -9.13 -16.84
CA CYS A 215 -3.65 -9.41 -17.88
C CYS A 215 -3.81 -10.92 -18.11
N SER A 216 -2.70 -11.68 -18.19
CA SER A 216 -2.74 -13.13 -18.38
C SER A 216 -3.42 -13.86 -17.22
N LYS A 217 -3.13 -13.45 -15.97
CA LYS A 217 -3.76 -14.02 -14.78
C LYS A 217 -5.25 -13.72 -14.73
N ILE A 218 -5.64 -12.48 -15.01
CA ILE A 218 -7.05 -12.06 -15.03
C ILE A 218 -7.81 -12.78 -16.13
N LEU A 219 -7.23 -12.89 -17.32
CA LEU A 219 -7.87 -13.60 -18.44
C LEU A 219 -8.17 -15.05 -18.07
N ASN A 220 -7.24 -15.71 -17.37
CA ASN A 220 -7.46 -17.07 -16.87
C ASN A 220 -8.60 -17.15 -15.87
N LEU A 221 -8.74 -16.17 -14.99
CA LEU A 221 -9.82 -16.10 -14.02
C LEU A 221 -11.17 -15.85 -14.68
N VAL A 222 -11.20 -15.01 -15.72
CA VAL A 222 -12.43 -14.66 -16.45
C VAL A 222 -12.90 -15.80 -17.35
N LEU A 223 -12.01 -16.43 -18.12
CA LEU A 223 -12.39 -17.36 -19.19
C LEU A 223 -12.28 -18.85 -18.84
N TYR A 224 -11.26 -19.21 -18.06
CA TYR A 224 -10.85 -20.62 -17.91
C TYR A 224 -11.03 -21.16 -16.48
N SER A 225 -11.44 -20.32 -15.53
CA SER A 225 -11.63 -20.74 -14.14
C SER A 225 -13.00 -21.39 -13.91
N LYS A 226 -13.12 -22.13 -12.81
CA LYS A 226 -14.40 -22.69 -12.33
C LYS A 226 -15.17 -21.73 -11.41
N LEU A 227 -14.81 -20.45 -11.41
CA LEU A 227 -15.42 -19.45 -10.53
C LEU A 227 -16.90 -19.24 -10.90
N GLU A 228 -17.68 -18.66 -9.98
CA GLU A 228 -19.04 -18.19 -10.23
C GLU A 228 -19.05 -16.97 -11.17
N GLN A 229 -20.21 -16.62 -11.73
CA GLN A 229 -20.27 -15.58 -12.78
C GLN A 229 -19.91 -14.22 -12.20
N ASP A 230 -20.49 -13.88 -11.04
CA ASP A 230 -20.19 -12.65 -10.30
C ASP A 230 -18.69 -12.47 -10.05
N GLU A 231 -18.01 -13.53 -9.67
CA GLU A 231 -16.56 -13.54 -9.43
C GLU A 231 -15.79 -13.22 -10.72
N SER A 232 -16.16 -13.86 -11.84
CA SER A 232 -15.51 -13.64 -13.14
C SER A 232 -15.72 -12.21 -13.63
N ASP A 233 -16.94 -11.68 -13.48
CA ASP A 233 -17.25 -10.29 -13.81
C ASP A 233 -16.46 -9.31 -12.93
N ASN A 234 -16.30 -9.60 -11.64
CA ASN A 234 -15.50 -8.77 -10.73
C ASN A 234 -14.02 -8.72 -11.13
N TYR A 235 -13.44 -9.84 -11.58
CA TYR A 235 -12.07 -9.87 -12.12
C TYR A 235 -11.95 -9.01 -13.39
N TYR A 236 -12.92 -9.11 -14.30
CA TYR A 236 -13.00 -8.28 -15.51
C TYR A 236 -13.11 -6.78 -15.17
N LEU A 237 -13.95 -6.41 -14.20
CA LEU A 237 -14.06 -5.03 -13.75
C LEU A 237 -12.75 -4.47 -13.16
N GLY A 238 -11.93 -5.31 -12.51
CA GLY A 238 -10.58 -4.88 -12.10
C GLY A 238 -9.64 -4.67 -13.29
N TYR A 239 -9.73 -5.50 -14.33
CA TYR A 239 -9.01 -5.25 -15.59
C TYR A 239 -9.41 -3.91 -16.20
N GLU A 240 -10.70 -3.58 -16.21
CA GLU A 240 -11.21 -2.29 -16.72
C GLU A 240 -10.63 -1.10 -15.95
N ARG A 241 -10.46 -1.21 -14.63
CA ARG A 241 -9.75 -0.21 -13.81
C ARG A 241 -8.30 -0.01 -14.23
N LEU A 242 -7.55 -1.09 -14.42
CA LEU A 242 -6.18 -1.03 -14.91
C LEU A 242 -6.09 -0.37 -16.29
N LEU A 243 -6.92 -0.85 -17.23
CA LEU A 243 -6.96 -0.36 -18.60
C LEU A 243 -7.25 1.14 -18.64
N ASN A 244 -8.27 1.60 -17.91
CA ASN A 244 -8.67 3.00 -17.91
C ASN A 244 -7.55 3.93 -17.48
N VAL A 245 -6.81 3.60 -16.42
CA VAL A 245 -5.69 4.43 -15.95
C VAL A 245 -4.62 4.57 -17.04
N ILE A 246 -4.31 3.48 -17.73
CA ILE A 246 -3.26 3.46 -18.76
C ILE A 246 -3.74 4.16 -20.04
N LEU A 247 -4.97 3.90 -20.50
CA LEU A 247 -5.55 4.56 -21.67
C LEU A 247 -5.63 6.08 -21.51
N CYS A 248 -6.01 6.58 -20.33
CA CYS A 248 -6.05 8.02 -20.05
C CYS A 248 -4.71 8.74 -20.30
N VAL A 249 -3.60 8.01 -20.21
CA VAL A 249 -2.25 8.54 -20.47
C VAL A 249 -1.85 8.35 -21.94
N LEU A 250 -2.13 7.18 -22.52
CA LEU A 250 -1.86 6.91 -23.95
C LEU A 250 -2.66 7.83 -24.88
N GLU A 251 -3.88 8.19 -24.51
CA GLU A 251 -4.71 9.17 -25.21
C GLU A 251 -4.03 10.56 -25.28
N LYS A 252 -3.09 10.84 -24.38
CA LYS A 252 -2.32 12.10 -24.30
C LYS A 252 -0.92 11.99 -24.87
N ASP A 253 -0.26 10.84 -24.75
CA ASP A 253 1.08 10.56 -25.27
C ASP A 253 1.08 9.30 -26.14
N LYS A 254 0.99 9.51 -27.46
CA LYS A 254 0.84 8.45 -28.48
C LYS A 254 2.11 7.63 -28.75
N ASN A 255 3.18 7.81 -27.97
CA ASN A 255 4.48 7.21 -28.27
C ASN A 255 4.68 5.78 -27.70
N SER A 256 3.72 5.24 -26.92
CA SER A 256 3.88 3.91 -26.29
C SER A 256 2.97 2.84 -26.91
N ASN A 257 3.56 2.02 -27.80
CA ASN A 257 2.83 1.02 -28.59
C ASN A 257 2.78 -0.38 -27.96
N SER A 258 3.78 -0.79 -27.17
CA SER A 258 3.92 -2.20 -26.74
C SER A 258 2.86 -2.66 -25.74
N VAL A 259 2.44 -1.78 -24.82
CA VAL A 259 1.36 -2.11 -23.87
C VAL A 259 -0.01 -2.21 -24.54
N LEU A 260 -0.21 -1.46 -25.62
CA LEU A 260 -1.45 -1.46 -26.40
C LEU A 260 -1.71 -2.84 -27.01
N ASP A 261 -0.65 -3.50 -27.50
CA ASP A 261 -0.73 -4.86 -28.03
C ASP A 261 -1.15 -5.89 -26.98
N ILE A 262 -0.72 -5.72 -25.73
CA ILE A 262 -1.17 -6.56 -24.60
C ILE A 262 -2.68 -6.42 -24.42
N PHE A 263 -3.20 -5.19 -24.46
CA PHE A 263 -4.63 -4.95 -24.34
C PHE A 263 -5.41 -5.42 -25.56
N LYS A 264 -4.89 -5.26 -26.77
CA LYS A 264 -5.50 -5.80 -27.99
C LYS A 264 -5.61 -7.33 -27.93
N ASP A 265 -4.56 -8.04 -27.50
CA ASP A 265 -4.59 -9.50 -27.31
C ASP A 265 -5.61 -9.93 -26.25
N PHE A 266 -5.61 -9.27 -25.07
CA PHE A 266 -6.58 -9.55 -24.02
C PHE A 266 -8.01 -9.37 -24.52
N ASN A 267 -8.31 -8.22 -25.13
CA ASN A 267 -9.66 -7.91 -25.58
C ASN A 267 -10.12 -8.80 -26.74
N SER A 268 -9.23 -9.16 -27.66
CA SER A 268 -9.51 -10.11 -28.74
C SER A 268 -9.98 -11.46 -28.18
N LYS A 269 -9.28 -12.00 -27.17
CA LYS A 269 -9.65 -13.26 -26.52
C LYS A 269 -11.01 -13.18 -25.80
N ILE A 270 -11.29 -12.04 -25.15
CA ILE A 270 -12.61 -11.79 -24.58
C ILE A 270 -13.68 -11.72 -25.66
N SER A 271 -13.46 -11.01 -26.77
CA SER A 271 -14.43 -10.92 -27.88
C SER A 271 -14.77 -12.29 -28.45
N VAL A 272 -13.76 -13.12 -28.74
CA VAL A 272 -13.96 -14.51 -29.20
C VAL A 272 -14.80 -15.30 -28.19
N SER A 273 -14.60 -15.09 -26.89
CA SER A 273 -15.38 -15.79 -25.87
C SER A 273 -16.85 -15.39 -25.80
N ILE A 274 -17.18 -14.16 -26.24
CA ILE A 274 -18.55 -13.65 -26.30
C ILE A 274 -19.27 -14.24 -27.52
N ASP A 275 -18.58 -14.37 -28.65
CA ASP A 275 -19.18 -14.81 -29.91
C ASP A 275 -19.32 -16.34 -30.02
N VAL A 276 -18.50 -17.12 -29.30
CA VAL A 276 -18.54 -18.59 -29.33
C VAL A 276 -19.48 -19.11 -28.23
N GLU A 277 -20.75 -19.32 -28.58
CA GLU A 277 -21.72 -19.99 -27.71
C GLU A 277 -21.20 -21.39 -27.28
N ASN A 278 -21.32 -21.71 -25.98
CA ASN A 278 -21.05 -23.00 -25.34
C ASN A 278 -19.59 -23.39 -25.02
N LYS A 279 -18.56 -22.61 -25.40
CA LYS A 279 -17.16 -22.94 -25.05
C LYS A 279 -16.65 -22.22 -23.81
N TYR A 280 -17.14 -21.01 -23.58
CA TYR A 280 -16.67 -20.13 -22.51
C TYR A 280 -17.81 -19.66 -21.65
N LYS A 281 -17.46 -19.22 -20.44
CA LYS A 281 -18.41 -18.59 -19.57
C LYS A 281 -18.78 -17.20 -20.11
N PRO A 282 -20.05 -16.92 -20.44
CA PRO A 282 -20.41 -15.64 -21.04
C PRO A 282 -20.28 -14.52 -20.00
N LEU A 283 -19.66 -13.40 -20.38
CA LEU A 283 -19.70 -12.17 -19.58
C LEU A 283 -21.14 -11.64 -19.47
N ARG A 284 -21.47 -10.98 -18.38
CA ARG A 284 -22.77 -10.28 -18.27
C ARG A 284 -22.87 -9.12 -19.25
N MET A 285 -24.10 -8.76 -19.60
CA MET A 285 -24.38 -7.67 -20.54
C MET A 285 -23.72 -6.34 -20.13
N SER A 286 -23.67 -6.02 -18.82
CA SER A 286 -22.98 -4.84 -18.31
C SER A 286 -21.47 -4.85 -18.62
N ALA A 287 -20.80 -5.99 -18.42
CA ALA A 287 -19.40 -6.16 -18.77
C ALA A 287 -19.18 -6.15 -20.28
N ILE A 288 -20.09 -6.72 -21.07
CA ILE A 288 -20.04 -6.69 -22.55
C ILE A 288 -20.16 -5.25 -23.08
N ILE A 289 -21.03 -4.43 -22.51
CA ILE A 289 -21.18 -3.02 -22.91
C ILE A 289 -19.86 -2.26 -22.67
N LEU A 290 -19.27 -2.42 -21.49
CA LEU A 290 -17.97 -1.82 -21.15
C LEU A 290 -16.85 -2.33 -22.08
N HIS A 291 -16.85 -3.64 -22.38
CA HIS A 291 -15.90 -4.25 -23.31
C HIS A 291 -15.94 -3.59 -24.69
N LYS A 292 -17.14 -3.40 -25.24
CA LYS A 292 -17.33 -2.74 -26.54
C LYS A 292 -16.85 -1.28 -26.52
N GLN A 293 -17.06 -0.56 -25.42
CA GLN A 293 -16.54 0.80 -25.26
C GLN A 293 -15.01 0.83 -25.24
N ASN A 294 -14.39 -0.12 -24.52
CA ASN A 294 -12.93 -0.24 -24.44
C ASN A 294 -12.30 -0.61 -25.80
N LEU A 295 -12.92 -1.53 -26.55
CA LEU A 295 -12.49 -1.85 -27.92
C LEU A 295 -12.49 -0.62 -28.82
N LYS A 296 -13.54 0.20 -28.74
CA LYS A 296 -13.63 1.45 -29.51
C LYS A 296 -12.49 2.40 -29.13
N ARG A 297 -12.28 2.65 -27.82
CA ARG A 297 -11.19 3.53 -27.34
C ARG A 297 -9.81 3.05 -27.77
N ILE A 298 -9.54 1.75 -27.65
CA ILE A 298 -8.26 1.15 -28.09
C ILE A 298 -8.09 1.26 -29.61
N GLY A 299 -9.17 1.20 -30.39
CA GLY A 299 -9.12 1.35 -31.84
C GLY A 299 -8.87 2.79 -32.32
N GLU A 300 -9.11 3.79 -31.47
CA GLU A 300 -8.86 5.21 -31.75
C GLU A 300 -7.41 5.63 -31.45
N LEU A 301 -6.62 4.77 -30.79
CA LEU A 301 -5.20 4.94 -30.48
C LEU A 301 -4.31 4.23 -31.50
#